data_AF-A0A644YZG6-F1
#
_entry.id   AF-A0A644YZG6-F1
#
_cell.length_a   1.000
_cell.length_b   1.000
_cell.length_c   1.000
_cell.angle_alpha   90.00
_cell.angle_beta   90.00
_cell.angle_gamma   90.00
#
_symmetry.space_group_name_H-M   'P 1'
#
loop_
_entity.id
_entity.type
_entity.pdbx_description
1 polymer ?
#
loop_
_entity_poly.entity_id
_entity_poly.type
_entity_poly.pdbx_seq_one_letter_code
_entity_poly.pdbx_strand_id
1 'polypeptide(L)'
;MFSLLLVNFSTVNAKNDPASSLPQPFASHLSGDAEFEVVIVAPAKLMAGTTLDTSLLVPAGFPLGEKQFEGDGLTLSGLDYGKVSLCFPLNAVNQGWGGQVGYWNGSTWQLLETSISTPKESSISWGCATAYQNGQYAFIKWVVNSSLLPKAPAKPTCDFSINMVGFFVEDPITIDDKYIKATALDVLIESSEDLEGKTVSVKLVKSSPASSFLYDDKMKNVLITSGELQPLFTTDFLMVPISGDHTITYKYTENFSITYELDFGDCVILYNQPLLD
;
A
#
# COMPACT_ATOMS: atom_id res chain seq x y z
N MET A 1 33.98 -8.60 4.24
CA MET A 1 33.69 -7.25 3.72
C MET A 1 32.19 -7.23 3.46
N PHE A 2 31.42 -6.59 4.33
CA PHE A 2 29.95 -6.63 4.31
C PHE A 2 29.44 -5.76 3.16
N SER A 3 28.73 -6.35 2.19
CA SER A 3 28.06 -5.61 1.12
C SER A 3 26.56 -5.63 1.38
N LEU A 4 25.99 -4.46 1.71
CA LEU A 4 24.55 -4.24 1.81
C LEU A 4 23.99 -4.08 0.39
N LEU A 5 23.10 -4.97 -0.03
CA LEU A 5 22.35 -4.87 -1.28
C LEU A 5 21.06 -4.07 -1.02
N LEU A 6 20.96 -2.91 -1.66
CA LEU A 6 19.81 -2.01 -1.65
C LEU A 6 18.77 -2.53 -2.65
N VAL A 7 17.61 -2.95 -2.16
CA VAL A 7 16.47 -3.34 -3.00
C VAL A 7 15.74 -2.07 -3.46
N ASN A 8 15.71 -1.83 -4.77
CA ASN A 8 14.95 -0.75 -5.40
C ASN A 8 13.49 -1.17 -5.56
N PHE A 9 12.65 -0.85 -4.58
CA PHE A 9 11.21 -0.85 -4.78
C PHE A 9 10.85 0.28 -5.73
N SER A 10 10.16 -0.05 -6.83
CA SER A 10 9.56 0.94 -7.71
C SER A 10 8.53 1.75 -6.93
N THR A 11 8.97 2.89 -6.40
CA THR A 11 8.12 3.83 -5.70
C THR A 11 7.08 4.34 -6.69
N VAL A 12 5.80 4.10 -6.40
CA VAL A 12 4.83 5.18 -6.61
C VAL A 12 5.46 6.37 -5.89
N ASN A 13 5.94 7.35 -6.66
CA ASN A 13 6.52 8.56 -6.09
C ASN A 13 5.43 9.30 -5.31
N ALA A 14 5.17 8.88 -4.08
CA ALA A 14 4.81 9.79 -3.01
C ALA A 14 6.04 10.66 -2.84
N LYS A 15 6.01 11.82 -3.50
CA LYS A 15 7.02 12.86 -3.41
C LYS A 15 7.41 13.03 -1.93
N ASN A 16 8.68 12.80 -1.61
CA ASN A 16 9.27 13.30 -0.37
C ASN A 16 9.07 14.81 -0.38
N ASP A 17 8.07 15.32 0.31
CA ASP A 17 7.91 16.76 0.53
C ASP A 17 8.78 17.14 1.75
N PRO A 18 9.87 17.89 1.54
CA PRO A 18 10.64 18.46 2.63
C PRO A 18 9.82 19.57 3.27
N ALA A 19 9.28 19.33 4.47
CA ALA A 19 8.14 20.06 5.03
C ALA A 19 6.89 19.90 4.15
N SER A 20 5.74 19.62 4.76
CA SER A 20 4.48 19.49 4.05
C SER A 20 4.31 20.68 3.09
N SER A 21 4.28 20.43 1.77
CA SER A 21 4.02 21.51 0.78
C SER A 21 2.59 22.03 0.86
N LEU A 22 1.75 21.36 1.66
CA LEU A 22 0.44 21.82 2.04
C LEU A 22 0.55 22.99 3.03
N PRO A 23 -0.45 23.89 3.02
CA PRO A 23 -0.62 24.88 4.10
C PRO A 23 -0.61 24.23 5.48
N GLN A 24 -0.40 25.04 6.53
CA GLN A 24 -0.55 24.55 7.89
C GLN A 24 -2.04 24.33 8.22
N PRO A 25 -2.38 23.31 9.02
CA PRO A 25 -3.72 23.19 9.57
C PRO A 25 -3.98 24.34 10.54
N PHE A 26 -5.26 24.67 10.74
CA PHE A 26 -5.66 25.76 11.63
C PHE A 26 -6.91 25.40 12.43
N ALA A 27 -7.12 26.14 13.51
CA ALA A 27 -8.37 26.10 14.27
C ALA A 27 -9.03 27.48 14.28
N SER A 28 -10.36 27.49 14.30
CA SER A 28 -11.16 28.70 14.47
C SER A 28 -12.31 28.46 15.45
N HIS A 29 -12.75 29.53 16.13
CA HIS A 29 -13.92 29.44 17.00
C HIS A 29 -15.17 29.13 16.16
N LEU A 30 -15.97 28.17 16.61
CA LEU A 30 -17.32 27.94 16.11
C LEU A 30 -18.38 28.48 17.06
N SER A 31 -18.18 28.29 18.37
CA SER A 31 -19.09 28.79 19.40
C SER A 31 -18.40 28.84 20.76
N GLY A 32 -18.77 29.83 21.58
CA GLY A 32 -18.10 30.12 22.85
C GLY A 32 -16.92 31.07 22.68
N ASP A 33 -16.52 31.68 23.78
CA ASP A 33 -15.42 32.65 23.92
C ASP A 33 -14.23 32.08 24.72
N ALA A 34 -14.22 30.77 24.94
CA ALA A 34 -13.11 30.02 25.51
C ALA A 34 -11.81 30.26 24.75
N GLU A 35 -10.76 30.72 25.43
CA GLU A 35 -9.43 30.82 24.85
C GLU A 35 -8.82 29.43 24.63
N PHE A 36 -8.17 29.21 23.50
CA PHE A 36 -7.44 27.98 23.22
C PHE A 36 -6.13 28.26 22.51
N GLU A 37 -5.19 27.34 22.66
CA GLU A 37 -3.89 27.35 21.99
C GLU A 37 -3.81 26.21 20.98
N VAL A 38 -3.14 26.47 19.85
CA VAL A 38 -2.87 25.48 18.82
C VAL A 38 -1.38 25.40 18.58
N VAL A 39 -0.85 24.18 18.68
CA VAL A 39 0.54 23.88 18.31
C VAL A 39 0.53 22.94 17.11
N ILE A 40 1.19 23.35 16.03
CA ILE A 40 1.35 22.51 14.83
C ILE A 40 2.33 21.38 15.12
N VAL A 41 1.96 20.16 14.75
CA VAL A 41 2.73 18.95 15.02
C VAL A 41 3.09 18.28 13.70
N ALA A 42 4.39 18.19 13.42
CA ALA A 42 4.88 17.43 12.26
C ALA A 42 4.43 15.96 12.33
N PRO A 43 4.17 15.29 11.19
CA PRO A 43 3.67 13.92 11.16
C PRO A 43 4.46 12.98 12.07
N ALA A 44 5.79 13.02 12.00
CA ALA A 44 6.67 12.15 12.79
C ALA A 44 6.54 12.29 14.32
N LYS A 45 5.88 13.36 14.79
CA LYS A 45 5.59 13.61 16.22
C LYS A 45 4.13 13.33 16.59
N LEU A 46 3.33 12.85 15.65
CA LEU A 46 1.97 12.40 15.92
C LEU A 46 1.99 11.10 16.74
N MET A 47 1.10 11.04 17.72
CA MET A 47 0.98 9.92 18.63
C MET A 47 0.58 8.65 17.87
N ALA A 48 1.25 7.56 18.24
CA ALA A 48 1.03 6.24 17.65
C ALA A 48 1.04 6.22 16.12
N GLY A 49 1.90 7.04 15.50
CA GLY A 49 2.32 6.85 14.12
C GLY A 49 3.31 5.71 14.05
N THR A 50 3.05 4.70 13.22
CA THR A 50 4.03 3.67 12.88
C THR A 50 4.62 4.01 11.52
N THR A 51 5.94 3.99 11.42
CA THR A 51 6.62 4.12 10.13
C THR A 51 6.69 2.74 9.48
N LEU A 52 6.05 2.57 8.33
CA LEU A 52 6.24 1.37 7.51
C LEU A 52 7.65 1.36 6.90
N ASP A 53 8.09 0.20 6.42
CA ASP A 53 9.40 0.06 5.73
C ASP A 53 9.56 1.02 4.53
N THR A 54 8.43 1.48 3.98
CA THR A 54 8.34 2.52 2.95
C THR A 54 8.57 3.95 3.45
N SER A 55 8.98 4.14 4.71
CA SER A 55 9.02 5.43 5.41
C SER A 55 7.67 6.15 5.51
N LEU A 56 6.58 5.45 5.20
CA LEU A 56 5.23 6.00 5.29
C LEU A 56 4.74 5.96 6.74
N LEU A 57 4.33 7.12 7.26
CA LEU A 57 3.74 7.21 8.58
C LEU A 57 2.24 6.88 8.53
N VAL A 58 1.85 5.82 9.23
CA VAL A 58 0.45 5.35 9.28
C VAL A 58 -0.12 5.47 10.70
N PRO A 59 -1.41 5.84 10.86
CA PRO A 59 -2.07 5.90 12.15
C PRO A 59 -2.31 4.50 12.74
N ALA A 60 -2.04 4.34 14.03
CA ALA A 60 -2.44 3.14 14.76
C ALA A 60 -3.97 2.98 14.85
N GLY A 61 -4.42 1.72 14.96
CA GLY A 61 -5.85 1.38 15.07
C GLY A 61 -6.53 1.05 13.75
N PHE A 62 -5.78 1.00 12.64
CA PHE A 62 -6.28 0.58 11.32
C PHE A 62 -5.40 -0.51 10.71
N PRO A 63 -5.92 -1.34 9.79
CA PRO A 63 -5.09 -2.27 9.03
C PRO A 63 -3.97 -1.54 8.28
N LEU A 64 -2.79 -2.16 8.24
CA LEU A 64 -1.59 -1.57 7.63
C LEU A 64 -1.82 -1.28 6.15
N GLY A 65 -1.41 -0.09 5.70
CA GLY A 65 -1.50 0.34 4.31
C GLY A 65 -2.88 0.86 3.86
N GLU A 66 -3.92 0.81 4.70
CA GLU A 66 -5.23 1.35 4.33
C GLU A 66 -5.34 2.86 4.51
N LYS A 67 -4.70 3.38 5.56
CA LYS A 67 -4.83 4.79 5.96
C LYS A 67 -3.45 5.37 6.25
N GLN A 68 -3.33 6.67 6.03
CA GLN A 68 -2.10 7.42 6.24
C GLN A 68 -2.42 8.83 6.71
N PHE A 69 -1.48 9.46 7.41
CA PHE A 69 -1.61 10.87 7.73
C PHE A 69 -1.41 11.73 6.46
N GLU A 70 -2.07 12.88 6.40
CA GLU A 70 -1.86 13.90 5.38
C GLU A 70 -1.41 15.20 6.05
N GLY A 71 -0.19 15.64 5.73
CA GLY A 71 0.37 16.87 6.26
C GLY A 71 0.53 16.89 7.79
N ASP A 72 0.77 18.08 8.31
CA ASP A 72 0.94 18.30 9.74
C ASP A 72 -0.39 18.09 10.49
N GLY A 73 -0.29 17.64 11.75
CA GLY A 73 -1.40 17.65 12.69
C GLY A 73 -1.39 18.91 13.57
N LEU A 74 -2.30 18.95 14.54
CA LEU A 74 -2.37 20.00 15.55
C LEU A 74 -2.62 19.42 16.94
N THR A 75 -2.06 20.06 17.95
CA THR A 75 -2.44 19.87 19.35
C THR A 75 -3.27 21.06 19.79
N LEU A 76 -4.47 20.78 20.30
CA LEU A 76 -5.38 21.75 20.87
C LEU A 76 -5.30 21.67 22.40
N SER A 77 -5.07 22.81 23.05
CA SER A 77 -5.04 22.94 24.50
C SER A 77 -5.79 24.18 24.97
N GLY A 78 -6.21 24.19 26.23
CA GLY A 78 -6.89 25.35 26.84
C GLY A 78 -8.40 25.42 26.59
N LEU A 79 -8.96 24.60 25.70
CA LEU A 79 -10.41 24.57 25.48
C LEU A 79 -11.12 23.99 26.71
N ASP A 80 -11.82 24.84 27.44
CA ASP A 80 -12.57 24.55 28.66
C ASP A 80 -14.08 24.40 28.41
N TYR A 81 -14.64 25.18 27.47
CA TYR A 81 -16.00 25.05 26.95
C TYR A 81 -16.10 25.50 25.49
N GLY A 82 -17.27 25.31 24.87
CA GLY A 82 -17.51 25.73 23.49
C GLY A 82 -17.11 24.69 22.44
N LYS A 83 -16.90 25.16 21.21
CA LYS A 83 -16.58 24.31 20.05
C LYS A 83 -15.62 25.04 19.12
N VAL A 84 -14.68 24.31 18.56
CA VAL A 84 -13.72 24.82 17.58
C VAL A 84 -13.81 24.02 16.29
N SER A 85 -13.62 24.70 15.15
CA SER A 85 -13.44 24.06 13.86
C SER A 85 -11.96 23.80 13.68
N LEU A 86 -11.59 22.55 13.38
CA LEU A 86 -10.25 22.17 13.02
C LEU A 86 -10.23 21.87 11.52
N CYS A 87 -9.39 22.57 10.77
CA CYS A 87 -9.31 22.43 9.32
C CYS A 87 -7.91 22.01 8.90
N PHE A 88 -7.84 20.95 8.10
CA PHE A 88 -6.59 20.39 7.61
C PHE A 88 -6.58 20.40 6.08
N PRO A 89 -5.47 20.77 5.46
CA PRO A 89 -5.35 20.72 4.02
C PRO A 89 -5.11 19.28 3.56
N LEU A 90 -5.67 18.95 2.41
CA LEU A 90 -5.43 17.69 1.73
C LEU A 90 -5.37 17.91 0.22
N ASN A 91 -4.54 17.12 -0.44
CA ASN A 91 -4.49 17.07 -1.90
C ASN A 91 -5.25 15.85 -2.44
N ALA A 92 -5.39 15.82 -3.77
CA ALA A 92 -5.73 14.61 -4.53
C ALA A 92 -7.13 14.04 -4.28
N VAL A 93 -8.09 14.84 -3.79
CA VAL A 93 -9.50 14.44 -3.67
C VAL A 93 -10.09 14.01 -5.02
N ASN A 94 -9.74 14.74 -6.07
CA ASN A 94 -10.09 14.43 -7.46
C ASN A 94 -9.33 13.22 -8.03
N GLN A 95 -8.35 12.68 -7.31
CA GLN A 95 -7.58 11.49 -7.69
C GLN A 95 -7.99 10.27 -6.86
N GLY A 96 -9.20 10.28 -6.30
CA GLY A 96 -9.75 9.12 -5.59
C GLY A 96 -9.29 8.98 -4.15
N TRP A 97 -8.63 10.00 -3.60
CA TRP A 97 -8.34 10.09 -2.17
C TRP A 97 -9.49 10.78 -1.43
N GLY A 98 -9.75 10.35 -0.22
CA GLY A 98 -10.63 11.01 0.73
C GLY A 98 -10.06 10.88 2.12
N GLY A 99 -10.81 11.31 3.13
CA GLY A 99 -10.35 11.17 4.50
C GLY A 99 -11.26 11.83 5.51
N GLN A 100 -10.84 11.77 6.77
CA GLN A 100 -11.50 12.42 7.89
C GLN A 100 -10.44 12.95 8.86
N VAL A 101 -10.80 13.97 9.63
CA VAL A 101 -10.03 14.40 10.80
C VAL A 101 -10.10 13.30 11.85
N GLY A 102 -8.94 12.83 12.29
CA GLY A 102 -8.78 11.91 13.40
C GLY A 102 -8.50 12.64 14.71
N TYR A 103 -8.99 12.09 15.82
CA TYR A 103 -8.66 12.48 17.19
C TYR A 103 -7.94 11.33 17.91
N TRP A 104 -6.84 11.62 18.58
CA TRP A 104 -6.16 10.64 19.41
C TRP A 104 -6.80 10.55 20.80
N ASN A 105 -7.43 9.41 21.11
CA ASN A 105 -8.09 9.19 22.40
C ASN A 105 -7.18 8.60 23.50
N GLY A 106 -5.87 8.47 23.25
CA GLY A 106 -4.92 7.80 24.14
C GLY A 106 -4.59 6.34 23.75
N SER A 107 -5.39 5.72 22.88
CA SER A 107 -5.21 4.33 22.44
C SER A 107 -5.34 4.12 20.93
N THR A 108 -6.26 4.82 20.28
CA THR A 108 -6.55 4.71 18.85
C THR A 108 -6.94 6.06 18.28
N TRP A 109 -6.71 6.24 16.98
CA TRP A 109 -7.26 7.37 16.24
C TRP A 109 -8.75 7.15 15.96
N GLN A 110 -9.61 8.04 16.46
CA GLN A 110 -11.04 8.05 16.19
C GLN A 110 -11.37 9.05 15.09
N LEU A 111 -12.12 8.64 14.07
CA LEU A 111 -12.51 9.50 12.96
C LEU A 111 -13.69 10.38 13.35
N LEU A 112 -13.56 11.69 13.14
CA LEU A 112 -14.61 12.67 13.35
C LEU A 112 -15.39 12.91 12.06
N GLU A 113 -16.66 13.28 12.19
CA GLU A 113 -17.44 13.79 11.07
C GLU A 113 -16.72 15.00 10.46
N THR A 114 -16.40 14.89 9.17
CA THR A 114 -15.53 15.84 8.47
C THR A 114 -16.20 16.28 7.18
N SER A 115 -16.29 17.59 6.99
CA SER A 115 -16.69 18.19 5.73
C SER A 115 -15.45 18.49 4.89
N ILE A 116 -15.41 17.98 3.65
CA ILE A 116 -14.34 18.28 2.70
C ILE A 116 -14.88 19.33 1.71
N SER A 117 -14.15 20.42 1.57
CA SER A 117 -14.47 21.48 0.60
C SER A 117 -13.24 21.87 -0.21
N THR A 118 -13.45 22.16 -1.50
CA THR A 118 -12.39 22.64 -2.40
C THR A 118 -12.75 24.03 -2.88
N PRO A 119 -12.01 25.08 -2.49
CA PRO A 119 -12.20 26.41 -3.04
C PRO A 119 -12.03 26.38 -4.57
N LYS A 120 -12.88 27.10 -5.33
CA LYS A 120 -12.93 27.04 -6.80
C LYS A 120 -11.58 27.31 -7.50
N GLU A 121 -10.73 28.11 -6.87
CA GLU A 121 -9.45 28.55 -7.42
C GLU A 121 -8.24 27.85 -6.76
N SER A 122 -8.48 26.80 -5.97
CA SER A 122 -7.42 26.07 -5.27
C SER A 122 -7.37 24.60 -5.70
N SER A 123 -6.15 24.07 -5.85
CA SER A 123 -5.91 22.63 -5.98
C SER A 123 -5.90 21.90 -4.64
N ILE A 124 -5.98 22.65 -3.53
CA ILE A 124 -5.98 22.12 -2.16
C ILE A 124 -7.42 22.10 -1.65
N SER A 125 -7.83 20.95 -1.12
CA SER A 125 -9.08 20.81 -0.39
C SER A 125 -8.83 20.97 1.11
N TRP A 126 -9.87 21.32 1.85
CA TRP A 126 -9.85 21.43 3.30
C TRP A 126 -10.84 20.45 3.90
N GLY A 127 -10.35 19.58 4.78
CA GLY A 127 -11.16 18.69 5.60
C GLY A 127 -11.31 19.33 6.99
N CYS A 128 -12.53 19.74 7.31
CA CYS A 128 -12.84 20.41 8.56
C CYS A 128 -13.75 19.56 9.45
N ALA A 129 -13.42 19.47 10.74
CA ALA A 129 -14.23 18.79 11.75
C ALA A 129 -14.41 19.65 12.99
N THR A 130 -15.48 19.41 13.74
CA THR A 130 -15.71 20.08 15.02
C THR A 130 -15.01 19.34 16.15
N ALA A 131 -14.22 20.05 16.95
CA ALA A 131 -13.62 19.54 18.17
C ALA A 131 -14.28 20.16 19.42
N TYR A 132 -14.38 19.33 20.45
CA TYR A 132 -15.06 19.61 21.72
C TYR A 132 -14.13 19.51 22.93
N GLN A 133 -12.90 19.06 22.74
CA GLN A 133 -11.98 18.72 23.82
C GLN A 133 -10.53 18.97 23.41
N ASN A 134 -9.64 19.05 24.39
CA ASN A 134 -8.21 19.13 24.15
C ASN A 134 -7.65 17.80 23.64
N GLY A 135 -6.52 17.87 22.93
CA GLY A 135 -5.75 16.72 22.48
C GLY A 135 -5.16 16.90 21.10
N GLN A 136 -4.72 15.80 20.49
CA GLN A 136 -4.04 15.82 19.20
C GLN A 136 -4.97 15.35 18.07
N TYR A 137 -4.89 16.08 16.96
CA TYR A 137 -5.72 15.90 15.78
C TYR A 137 -4.86 15.87 14.53
N ALA A 138 -5.27 15.09 13.54
CA ALA A 138 -4.59 15.02 12.24
C ALA A 138 -5.58 14.62 11.15
N PHE A 139 -5.31 14.97 9.90
CA PHE A 139 -6.09 14.44 8.79
C PHE A 139 -5.60 13.03 8.43
N ILE A 140 -6.54 12.08 8.40
CA ILE A 140 -6.28 10.69 8.05
C ILE A 140 -6.92 10.44 6.69
N LYS A 141 -6.10 10.17 5.68
CA LYS A 141 -6.55 9.91 4.30
C LYS A 141 -6.50 8.44 3.94
N TRP A 142 -7.36 8.05 3.00
CA TRP A 142 -7.41 6.74 2.38
C TRP A 142 -7.94 6.83 0.95
N VAL A 143 -7.77 5.76 0.19
CA VAL A 143 -8.33 5.65 -1.15
C VAL A 143 -9.84 5.41 -1.05
N VAL A 144 -10.63 6.37 -1.53
CA VAL A 144 -12.09 6.24 -1.65
C VAL A 144 -12.52 5.73 -3.03
N ASN A 145 -11.71 5.98 -4.07
CA ASN A 145 -11.97 5.52 -5.42
C ASN A 145 -10.67 5.18 -6.16
N SER A 146 -10.29 3.91 -6.13
CA SER A 146 -9.05 3.42 -6.77
C SER A 146 -8.98 3.66 -8.29
N SER A 147 -10.12 3.79 -8.97
CA SER A 147 -10.17 4.03 -10.42
C SER A 147 -9.68 5.42 -10.83
N LEU A 148 -9.64 6.37 -9.89
CA LEU A 148 -9.20 7.75 -10.11
C LEU A 148 -7.73 7.98 -9.73
N LEU A 149 -7.06 6.98 -9.15
CA LEU A 149 -5.66 7.09 -8.80
C LEU A 149 -4.83 7.33 -10.08
N PRO A 150 -3.77 8.16 -10.02
CA PRO A 150 -2.86 8.32 -11.14
C PRO A 150 -2.36 6.95 -11.55
N LYS A 151 -2.68 6.54 -12.78
CA LYS A 151 -2.09 5.35 -13.36
C LYS A 151 -0.62 5.67 -13.54
N ALA A 152 0.26 4.89 -12.91
CA ALA A 152 1.68 4.97 -13.22
C ALA A 152 1.84 4.87 -14.75
N PRO A 153 2.74 5.65 -15.38
CA PRO A 153 3.06 5.43 -16.78
C PRO A 153 3.38 3.94 -16.94
N ALA A 154 2.69 3.28 -17.88
CA ALA A 154 2.91 1.86 -18.10
C ALA A 154 4.38 1.66 -18.45
N LYS A 155 5.09 0.86 -17.65
CA LYS A 155 6.44 0.44 -18.01
C LYS A 155 6.39 -0.26 -19.37
N PRO A 156 7.41 -0.08 -20.23
CA PRO A 156 7.47 -0.82 -21.49
C PRO A 156 7.48 -2.33 -21.22
N THR A 157 6.98 -3.10 -22.18
CA THR A 157 7.15 -4.56 -22.15
C THR A 157 8.63 -4.88 -22.30
N CYS A 158 9.15 -5.85 -21.52
CA CYS A 158 10.51 -6.33 -21.71
C CYS A 158 10.70 -6.92 -23.13
N ASP A 159 11.91 -6.80 -23.68
CA ASP A 159 12.28 -7.31 -25.00
C ASP A 159 12.70 -8.79 -24.99
N PHE A 160 12.89 -9.36 -23.80
CA PHE A 160 13.10 -10.79 -23.58
C PHE A 160 11.81 -11.54 -23.21
N SER A 161 11.83 -12.86 -23.38
CA SER A 161 10.71 -13.74 -23.02
C SER A 161 10.98 -14.49 -21.72
N ILE A 162 9.91 -14.70 -20.95
CA ILE A 162 9.92 -15.54 -19.76
C ILE A 162 8.79 -16.57 -19.85
N ASN A 163 9.00 -17.71 -19.21
CA ASN A 163 8.02 -18.74 -18.98
C ASN A 163 7.97 -19.02 -17.47
N MET A 164 6.90 -18.60 -16.80
CA MET A 164 6.75 -18.91 -15.38
C MET A 164 6.29 -20.36 -15.23
N VAL A 165 7.19 -21.20 -14.71
CA VAL A 165 6.94 -22.64 -14.55
C VAL A 165 5.95 -22.89 -13.41
N GLY A 166 6.03 -22.10 -12.35
CA GLY A 166 5.13 -22.18 -11.20
C GLY A 166 5.82 -21.86 -9.89
N PHE A 167 5.38 -22.52 -8.82
CA PHE A 167 5.93 -22.38 -7.47
C PHE A 167 6.71 -23.62 -7.07
N PHE A 168 7.82 -23.42 -6.37
CA PHE A 168 8.41 -24.45 -5.53
C PHE A 168 7.66 -24.43 -4.21
N VAL A 169 7.19 -25.59 -3.74
CA VAL A 169 6.29 -25.68 -2.60
C VAL A 169 6.69 -26.77 -1.62
N GLU A 170 6.37 -26.55 -0.35
CA GLU A 170 6.47 -27.53 0.73
C GLU A 170 5.09 -27.89 1.28
N ASP A 171 5.01 -29.07 1.88
CA ASP A 171 3.84 -29.58 2.61
C ASP A 171 2.49 -29.42 1.86
N PRO A 172 2.35 -29.98 0.65
CA PRO A 172 1.07 -29.94 -0.05
C PRO A 172 0.03 -30.79 0.70
N ILE A 173 -1.03 -30.14 1.15
CA ILE A 173 -2.17 -30.75 1.85
C ILE A 173 -3.43 -30.57 1.01
N THR A 174 -4.14 -31.67 0.77
CA THR A 174 -5.49 -31.64 0.19
C THR A 174 -6.49 -31.19 1.26
N ILE A 175 -7.16 -30.05 1.04
CA ILE A 175 -8.16 -29.52 1.98
C ILE A 175 -9.53 -30.16 1.72
N ASP A 176 -9.84 -30.43 0.46
CA ASP A 176 -11.04 -31.12 -0.05
C ASP A 176 -10.67 -31.82 -1.37
N ASP A 177 -11.54 -32.66 -1.94
CA ASP A 177 -11.35 -33.37 -3.23
C ASP A 177 -11.01 -32.47 -4.45
N LYS A 178 -10.95 -31.14 -4.27
CA LYS A 178 -10.75 -30.15 -5.33
C LYS A 178 -9.67 -29.11 -5.03
N TYR A 179 -9.13 -29.04 -3.82
CA TYR A 179 -8.18 -27.98 -3.44
C TYR A 179 -6.93 -28.55 -2.79
N ILE A 180 -5.80 -27.96 -3.15
CA ILE A 180 -4.53 -28.17 -2.47
C ILE A 180 -4.06 -26.84 -1.92
N LYS A 181 -3.59 -26.90 -0.68
CA LYS A 181 -2.87 -25.82 -0.02
C LYS A 181 -1.45 -26.26 0.24
N ALA A 182 -0.49 -25.39 -0.03
CA ALA A 182 0.92 -25.66 0.19
C ALA A 182 1.62 -24.38 0.65
N THR A 183 2.77 -24.54 1.31
CA THR A 183 3.67 -23.43 1.64
C THR A 183 4.50 -23.10 0.41
N ALA A 184 4.50 -21.84 -0.03
CA ALA A 184 5.25 -21.41 -1.20
C ALA A 184 6.67 -20.99 -0.79
N LEU A 185 7.67 -21.56 -1.45
CA LEU A 185 9.08 -21.31 -1.18
C LEU A 185 9.72 -20.40 -2.22
N ASP A 186 9.49 -20.67 -3.50
CA ASP A 186 10.14 -19.97 -4.59
C ASP A 186 9.19 -19.81 -5.78
N VAL A 187 9.42 -18.79 -6.60
CA VAL A 187 8.84 -18.71 -7.95
C VAL A 187 9.87 -19.18 -8.96
N LEU A 188 9.50 -20.15 -9.80
CA LEU A 188 10.35 -20.67 -10.88
C LEU A 188 10.03 -19.99 -12.21
N ILE A 189 11.08 -19.54 -12.89
CA ILE A 189 11.03 -18.85 -14.18
C ILE A 189 12.06 -19.47 -15.11
N GLU A 190 11.65 -19.78 -16.32
CA GLU A 190 12.54 -20.06 -17.44
C GLU A 190 12.65 -18.79 -18.30
N SER A 191 13.84 -18.48 -18.81
CA SER A 191 14.05 -17.31 -19.65
C SER A 191 14.85 -17.64 -20.91
N SER A 192 14.59 -16.90 -21.98
CA SER A 192 15.39 -16.96 -23.20
C SER A 192 16.77 -16.32 -23.07
N GLU A 193 17.05 -15.63 -21.95
CA GLU A 193 18.29 -14.90 -21.70
C GLU A 193 18.83 -15.22 -20.31
N ASP A 194 20.11 -14.92 -20.09
CA ASP A 194 20.71 -14.95 -18.76
C ASP A 194 20.22 -13.72 -17.96
N LEU A 195 19.37 -13.98 -16.98
CA LEU A 195 18.84 -12.98 -16.05
C LEU A 195 19.39 -13.17 -14.62
N GLU A 196 20.44 -13.97 -14.43
CA GLU A 196 21.05 -14.19 -13.12
C GLU A 196 21.46 -12.85 -12.49
N GLY A 197 21.13 -12.69 -11.20
CA GLY A 197 21.44 -11.48 -10.44
C GLY A 197 20.54 -10.27 -10.77
N LYS A 198 19.67 -10.34 -11.78
CA LYS A 198 18.65 -9.30 -11.97
C LYS A 198 17.59 -9.41 -10.88
N THR A 199 17.15 -8.26 -10.38
CA THR A 199 16.02 -8.18 -9.45
C THR A 199 14.70 -8.27 -10.22
N VAL A 200 13.79 -9.11 -9.75
CA VAL A 200 12.42 -9.20 -10.26
C VAL A 200 11.44 -9.09 -9.10
N SER A 201 10.31 -8.40 -9.33
CA SER A 201 9.15 -8.45 -8.45
C SER A 201 8.02 -9.21 -9.13
N VAL A 202 7.47 -10.23 -8.47
CA VAL A 202 6.39 -11.06 -8.99
C VAL A 202 5.10 -10.71 -8.26
N LYS A 203 4.07 -10.36 -9.03
CA LYS A 203 2.76 -9.97 -8.50
C LYS A 203 1.64 -10.78 -9.14
N LEU A 204 0.79 -11.38 -8.31
CA LEU A 204 -0.48 -11.94 -8.75
C LEU A 204 -1.41 -10.80 -9.15
N VAL A 205 -1.74 -10.68 -10.43
CA VAL A 205 -2.70 -9.68 -10.92
C VAL A 205 -4.12 -10.20 -10.72
N LYS A 206 -4.41 -11.41 -11.19
CA LYS A 206 -5.73 -12.04 -11.08
C LYS A 206 -5.65 -13.55 -11.32
N SER A 207 -6.64 -14.27 -10.77
CA SER A 207 -6.99 -15.63 -11.18
C SER A 207 -8.41 -15.67 -11.75
N SER A 208 -8.65 -16.58 -12.68
CA SER A 208 -9.97 -16.80 -13.30
C SER A 208 -10.23 -18.30 -13.47
N PRO A 209 -11.25 -18.89 -12.83
CA PRO A 209 -12.19 -18.26 -11.89
C PRO A 209 -11.50 -17.66 -10.67
N ALA A 210 -12.12 -16.64 -10.08
CA ALA A 210 -11.63 -15.92 -8.90
C ALA A 210 -11.15 -16.79 -7.72
N SER A 211 -11.75 -17.98 -7.55
CA SER A 211 -11.46 -18.91 -6.46
C SER A 211 -10.51 -20.05 -6.86
N SER A 212 -9.95 -20.02 -8.06
CA SER A 212 -9.10 -21.10 -8.57
C SER A 212 -7.66 -21.04 -8.06
N PHE A 213 -7.17 -19.85 -7.74
CA PHE A 213 -5.84 -19.63 -7.18
C PHE A 213 -5.88 -18.48 -6.18
N LEU A 214 -5.31 -18.74 -5.01
CA LEU A 214 -5.20 -17.83 -3.88
C LEU A 214 -3.75 -17.83 -3.39
N TYR A 215 -3.22 -16.65 -3.11
CA TYR A 215 -1.96 -16.45 -2.39
C TYR A 215 -2.28 -15.73 -1.08
N ASP A 216 -1.99 -16.36 0.06
CA ASP A 216 -2.45 -15.93 1.39
C ASP A 216 -3.94 -15.55 1.43
N ASP A 217 -4.77 -16.45 0.91
CA ASP A 217 -6.23 -16.28 0.80
C ASP A 217 -6.68 -15.05 -0.03
N LYS A 218 -5.77 -14.44 -0.79
CA LYS A 218 -6.04 -13.32 -1.70
C LYS A 218 -5.94 -13.76 -3.16
N MET A 219 -6.85 -13.23 -3.99
CA MET A 219 -7.05 -13.67 -5.38
C MET A 219 -6.56 -12.67 -6.44
N LYS A 220 -6.14 -11.46 -6.05
CA LYS A 220 -5.74 -10.39 -6.99
C LYS A 220 -4.87 -9.33 -6.33
N ASN A 221 -4.04 -8.70 -7.15
CA ASN A 221 -3.14 -7.59 -6.77
C ASN A 221 -2.29 -7.87 -5.52
N VAL A 222 -1.68 -9.06 -5.45
CA VAL A 222 -0.85 -9.48 -4.32
C VAL A 222 0.60 -9.54 -4.78
N LEU A 223 1.49 -8.82 -4.10
CA LEU A 223 2.94 -9.02 -4.28
C LEU A 223 3.29 -10.38 -3.67
N ILE A 224 3.89 -11.26 -4.48
CA ILE A 224 4.32 -12.60 -4.07
C ILE A 224 5.74 -12.51 -3.51
N THR A 225 6.66 -11.98 -4.32
CA THR A 225 8.07 -11.82 -3.92
C THR A 225 8.75 -10.70 -4.70
N SER A 226 9.87 -10.22 -4.17
CA SER A 226 10.82 -9.35 -4.82
C SER A 226 12.22 -9.77 -4.40
N GLY A 227 13.10 -10.07 -5.37
CA GLY A 227 14.43 -10.58 -5.07
C GLY A 227 15.28 -10.75 -6.31
N GLU A 228 16.55 -11.09 -6.09
CA GLU A 228 17.47 -11.44 -7.17
C GLU A 228 17.18 -12.84 -7.70
N LEU A 229 17.21 -12.97 -9.03
CA LEU A 229 17.10 -14.26 -9.70
C LEU A 229 18.35 -15.09 -9.50
N GLN A 230 18.17 -16.34 -9.06
CA GLN A 230 19.22 -17.31 -8.78
C GLN A 230 19.06 -18.56 -9.66
N PRO A 231 20.13 -19.18 -10.16
CA PRO A 231 20.03 -20.39 -10.96
C PRO A 231 19.56 -21.59 -10.14
N LEU A 232 18.62 -22.36 -10.70
CA LEU A 232 18.10 -23.62 -10.14
C LEU A 232 18.64 -24.78 -10.97
N PHE A 233 19.66 -25.47 -10.45
CA PHE A 233 20.33 -26.64 -11.04
C PHE A 233 21.04 -26.44 -12.40
N THR A 234 20.48 -25.66 -13.32
CA THR A 234 21.03 -25.29 -14.65
C THR A 234 20.82 -23.79 -14.93
N THR A 235 21.39 -23.27 -16.02
CA THR A 235 21.22 -21.86 -16.46
C THR A 235 19.81 -21.55 -16.96
N ASP A 236 19.00 -22.57 -17.24
CA ASP A 236 17.73 -22.40 -17.96
C ASP A 236 16.57 -22.12 -16.99
N PHE A 237 16.72 -22.48 -15.72
CA PHE A 237 15.75 -22.22 -14.67
C PHE A 237 16.33 -21.24 -13.66
N LEU A 238 15.60 -20.16 -13.43
CA LEU A 238 15.88 -19.20 -12.40
C LEU A 238 14.78 -19.28 -11.34
N MET A 239 15.17 -19.08 -10.09
CA MET A 239 14.26 -18.94 -8.96
C MET A 239 14.37 -17.54 -8.37
N VAL A 240 13.26 -17.06 -7.82
CA VAL A 240 13.27 -15.95 -6.88
C VAL A 240 12.66 -16.42 -5.56
N PRO A 241 13.42 -16.40 -4.45
CA PRO A 241 12.93 -16.86 -3.16
C PRO A 241 11.75 -16.05 -2.64
N ILE A 242 10.81 -16.70 -1.98
CA ILE A 242 9.70 -16.08 -1.26
C ILE A 242 10.12 -15.96 0.21
N SER A 243 10.06 -14.74 0.74
CA SER A 243 10.47 -14.48 2.13
C SER A 243 9.34 -14.78 3.11
N GLY A 244 9.54 -15.71 4.04
CA GLY A 244 8.60 -16.02 5.12
C GLY A 244 7.56 -17.07 4.74
N ASP A 245 6.67 -17.38 5.68
CA ASP A 245 5.71 -18.48 5.54
C ASP A 245 4.45 -18.00 4.79
N HIS A 246 4.47 -18.16 3.47
CA HIS A 246 3.36 -17.83 2.59
C HIS A 246 2.65 -19.07 2.08
N THR A 247 1.34 -18.99 1.90
CA THR A 247 0.54 -20.13 1.44
C THR A 247 -0.06 -19.89 0.07
N ILE A 248 0.00 -20.90 -0.78
CA ILE A 248 -0.80 -20.97 -1.99
C ILE A 248 -1.95 -21.94 -1.79
N THR A 249 -3.13 -21.60 -2.29
CA THR A 249 -4.24 -22.54 -2.43
C THR A 249 -4.68 -22.53 -3.88
N TYR A 250 -4.67 -23.70 -4.50
CA TYR A 250 -5.09 -23.86 -5.89
C TYR A 250 -6.14 -24.96 -6.04
N LYS A 251 -7.01 -24.76 -7.03
CA LYS A 251 -8.10 -25.67 -7.33
C LYS A 251 -7.69 -26.59 -8.48
N TYR A 252 -7.80 -27.90 -8.28
CA TYR A 252 -7.70 -28.91 -9.34
C TYR A 252 -8.97 -28.83 -10.22
N THR A 253 -9.01 -27.87 -11.14
CA THR A 253 -10.04 -27.80 -12.19
C THR A 253 -9.38 -27.56 -13.53
N GLU A 254 -9.88 -28.21 -14.58
CA GLU A 254 -9.33 -28.19 -15.94
C GLU A 254 -9.45 -26.83 -16.67
N ASN A 255 -9.91 -25.77 -16.01
CA ASN A 255 -10.18 -24.49 -16.65
C ASN A 255 -9.93 -23.31 -15.71
N PHE A 256 -8.66 -23.00 -15.42
CA PHE A 256 -8.31 -21.72 -14.83
C PHE A 256 -7.13 -21.03 -15.54
N SER A 257 -7.07 -19.71 -15.43
CA SER A 257 -5.95 -18.91 -15.88
C SER A 257 -5.47 -18.02 -14.74
N ILE A 258 -4.16 -17.85 -14.65
CA ILE A 258 -3.53 -16.94 -13.70
C ILE A 258 -2.73 -15.91 -14.49
N THR A 259 -2.91 -14.64 -14.15
CA THR A 259 -2.11 -13.55 -14.69
C THR A 259 -1.16 -13.06 -13.62
N TYR A 260 0.13 -13.06 -13.95
CA TYR A 260 1.21 -12.49 -13.16
C TYR A 260 1.77 -11.26 -13.86
N GLU A 261 2.25 -10.31 -13.07
CA GLU A 261 3.08 -9.19 -13.50
C GLU A 261 4.48 -9.42 -12.93
N LEU A 262 5.47 -9.51 -13.81
CA LEU A 262 6.88 -9.60 -13.45
C LEU A 262 7.54 -8.27 -13.80
N ASP A 263 8.04 -7.58 -12.78
CA ASP A 263 8.62 -6.24 -12.88
C ASP A 263 10.14 -6.32 -12.65
N PHE A 264 10.91 -5.99 -13.68
CA PHE A 264 12.38 -6.00 -13.67
C PHE A 264 12.98 -4.61 -13.38
N GLY A 265 12.14 -3.66 -12.96
CA GLY A 265 12.51 -2.28 -12.65
C GLY A 265 12.24 -1.34 -13.81
N ASP A 266 12.88 -1.55 -14.96
CA ASP A 266 12.76 -0.72 -16.16
C ASP A 266 11.68 -1.20 -17.15
N CYS A 267 11.37 -2.49 -17.14
CA CYS A 267 10.36 -3.12 -17.99
C CYS A 267 9.47 -4.09 -17.20
N VAL A 268 8.33 -4.48 -17.78
CA VAL A 268 7.39 -5.45 -17.21
C VAL A 268 7.02 -6.55 -18.19
N ILE A 269 6.69 -7.72 -17.67
CA ILE A 269 6.05 -8.79 -18.44
C ILE A 269 4.74 -9.17 -17.76
N LEU A 270 3.64 -9.15 -18.53
CA LEU A 270 2.37 -9.73 -18.11
C LEU A 270 2.31 -11.17 -18.60
N TYR A 271 2.63 -12.11 -17.72
CA TYR A 271 2.58 -13.53 -18.01
C TYR A 271 1.19 -14.07 -17.69
N ASN A 272 0.52 -14.63 -18.70
CA ASN A 272 -0.72 -15.36 -18.52
C ASN A 272 -0.37 -16.85 -18.57
N GLN A 273 -0.35 -17.50 -17.41
CA GLN A 273 -0.09 -18.93 -17.34
C GLN A 273 -1.26 -19.66 -18.02
N PRO A 274 -1.02 -20.31 -19.19
CA PRO A 274 -2.04 -21.09 -19.86
C PRO A 274 -2.28 -22.40 -19.09
N LEU A 275 -3.35 -23.09 -19.44
CA LEU A 275 -3.70 -24.39 -18.88
C LEU A 275 -2.52 -25.36 -19.01
N LEU A 276 -2.14 -26.02 -17.91
CA LEU A 276 -1.37 -27.25 -17.99
C LEU A 276 -2.36 -28.33 -18.44
N ASP A 277 -2.31 -28.71 -19.72
CA ASP A 277 -2.97 -29.92 -20.24
C ASP A 277 -2.29 -31.19 -19.70
#